data_AF-A0A926APT3-F1
#
_entry.id   AF-A0A926APT3-F1
#
_cell.length_a   1.000
_cell.length_b   1.000
_cell.length_c   1.000
_cell.angle_alpha   90.00
_cell.angle_beta   90.00
_cell.angle_gamma   90.00
#
_symmetry.space_group_name_H-M   'P 1'
#
loop_
_entity.id
_entity.type
_entity.pdbx_description
1 polymer ?
#
loop_
_entity_poly.entity_id
_entity_poly.type
_entity_poly.pdbx_seq_one_letter_code
_entity_poly.pdbx_strand_id
1 'polypeptide(L)'
;MWSLLVVCVLSSGPETGPDVRSASPEVLAELKQSLQTGSLVLSQGDCLAVKVFSRSSYTHVGGVVVRDGEVFVYDSMNGTGVRKTPLDEYLRLQTPSQIHVVHPKQPFTPEGATAYETHLDGQLGRRYAIKHHLTG
;
A
#
# COMPACT_ATOMS: atom_id res chain seq x y z
N MET A 1 -10.15 13.47 -12.86
CA MET A 1 -9.51 12.48 -11.95
C MET A 1 -10.46 11.32 -11.85
N TRP A 2 -10.06 10.13 -12.28
CA TRP A 2 -10.89 8.93 -12.17
C TRP A 2 -10.40 8.20 -10.93
N SER A 3 -11.16 8.31 -9.84
CA SER A 3 -10.90 7.57 -8.60
C SER A 3 -11.69 6.27 -8.69
N LEU A 4 -11.01 5.13 -8.80
CA LEU A 4 -11.65 3.84 -8.56
C LEU A 4 -11.79 3.65 -7.05
N LEU A 5 -13.03 3.60 -6.57
CA LEU A 5 -13.37 3.16 -5.23
C LEU A 5 -13.65 1.66 -5.30
N VAL A 6 -12.69 0.83 -4.92
CA VAL A 6 -12.94 -0.62 -4.77
C VAL A 6 -13.48 -0.84 -3.36
N VAL A 7 -14.77 -1.18 -3.27
CA VAL A 7 -15.42 -1.57 -2.02
C VAL A 7 -15.49 -3.10 -1.98
N CYS A 8 -14.69 -3.72 -1.13
CA CYS A 8 -14.82 -5.14 -0.83
C CYS A 8 -16.07 -5.35 0.05
N VAL A 9 -17.20 -5.74 -0.55
CA VAL A 9 -18.39 -6.13 0.21
C VAL A 9 -18.17 -7.55 0.74
N LEU A 10 -17.97 -7.67 2.06
CA LEU A 10 -17.76 -8.93 2.76
C LEU A 10 -19.12 -9.58 3.07
N SER A 11 -19.36 -10.79 2.60
CA SER A 11 -20.48 -11.61 3.08
C SER A 11 -20.14 -12.14 4.49
N SER A 12 -21.03 -11.88 5.45
CA SER A 12 -20.90 -12.33 6.83
C SER A 12 -21.39 -13.77 6.98
N GLY A 13 -20.47 -14.72 7.17
CA GLY A 13 -20.74 -16.01 7.81
C GLY A 13 -20.39 -15.97 9.31
N PRO A 14 -20.98 -16.85 10.14
CA PRO A 14 -20.92 -16.74 11.59
C PRO A 14 -19.51 -16.98 12.16
N GLU A 15 -19.29 -16.35 13.30
CA GLU A 15 -18.03 -15.97 13.95
C GLU A 15 -17.02 -17.10 14.23
N THR A 16 -15.72 -16.82 13.98
CA THR A 16 -14.58 -17.34 14.74
C THR A 16 -13.30 -16.48 14.51
N GLY A 17 -12.82 -15.78 15.55
CA GLY A 17 -11.48 -15.15 15.62
C GLY A 17 -11.25 -13.84 14.83
N PRO A 18 -10.13 -13.12 15.06
CA PRO A 18 -9.72 -12.00 14.21
C PRO A 18 -9.33 -12.58 12.84
N ASP A 19 -10.34 -12.71 11.99
CA ASP A 19 -10.30 -13.30 10.68
C ASP A 19 -9.49 -12.35 9.76
N VAL A 20 -8.19 -12.60 9.64
CA VAL A 20 -7.33 -11.96 8.64
C VAL A 20 -7.74 -12.52 7.27
N ARG A 21 -8.92 -12.11 6.80
CA ARG A 21 -9.46 -12.51 5.50
C ARG A 21 -8.56 -11.93 4.44
N SER A 22 -7.82 -12.81 3.77
CA SER A 22 -7.03 -12.47 2.59
C SER A 22 -7.97 -11.89 1.52
N ALA A 23 -7.48 -10.93 0.72
CA ALA A 23 -8.25 -10.40 -0.40
C ALA A 23 -8.76 -11.55 -1.29
N SER A 24 -9.99 -11.45 -1.80
CA SER A 24 -10.51 -12.50 -2.69
C SER A 24 -9.61 -12.61 -3.93
N PRO A 25 -9.45 -13.82 -4.51
CA PRO A 25 -8.65 -14.00 -5.71
C PRO A 25 -9.08 -13.10 -6.87
N GLU A 26 -10.38 -12.79 -6.96
CA GLU A 26 -10.96 -11.89 -7.95
C GLU A 26 -10.46 -10.44 -7.78
N VAL A 27 -10.49 -9.91 -6.55
CA VAL A 27 -9.98 -8.56 -6.25
C VAL A 27 -8.47 -8.48 -6.49
N LEU A 28 -7.73 -9.54 -6.13
CA LEU A 28 -6.29 -9.59 -6.40
C LEU A 28 -6.00 -9.58 -7.90
N ALA A 29 -6.76 -10.32 -8.70
CA ALA A 29 -6.62 -10.34 -10.16
C ALA A 29 -6.95 -8.97 -10.78
N GLU A 30 -8.03 -8.32 -10.34
CA GLU A 30 -8.41 -6.98 -10.79
C GLU A 30 -7.35 -5.93 -10.44
N LEU A 31 -6.81 -5.97 -9.22
CA LEU A 31 -5.72 -5.08 -8.81
C LEU A 31 -4.45 -5.33 -9.62
N LYS A 32 -4.07 -6.59 -9.86
CA LYS A 32 -2.90 -6.91 -10.69
C LYS A 32 -3.02 -6.37 -12.12
N GLN A 33 -4.23 -6.31 -12.67
CA GLN A 33 -4.48 -5.77 -14.02
C GLN A 33 -4.54 -4.25 -14.07
N SER A 34 -5.01 -3.60 -13.00
CA SER A 34 -5.17 -2.14 -12.95
C SER A 34 -3.93 -1.38 -12.48
N LEU A 35 -3.06 -2.03 -11.69
CA LEU A 35 -1.86 -1.41 -11.14
C LEU A 35 -0.76 -1.24 -12.19
N GLN A 36 -0.06 -0.11 -12.08
CA GLN A 36 1.12 0.24 -12.88
C GLN A 36 2.24 0.75 -11.99
N THR A 37 3.49 0.62 -12.42
CA THR A 37 4.63 1.22 -11.71
C THR A 37 4.41 2.72 -11.48
N GLY A 38 4.63 3.17 -10.25
CA GLY A 38 4.35 4.54 -9.81
C GLY A 38 2.93 4.76 -9.28
N SER A 39 2.05 3.75 -9.34
CA SER A 39 0.78 3.82 -8.59
C SER A 39 1.06 3.90 -7.10
N LEU A 40 0.17 4.53 -6.36
CA LEU A 40 0.23 4.59 -4.90
C LEU A 40 -0.97 3.87 -4.31
N VAL A 41 -0.71 3.07 -3.29
CA VAL A 41 -1.73 2.43 -2.45
C VAL A 41 -1.80 3.18 -1.12
N LEU A 42 -2.97 3.66 -0.74
CA LEU A 42 -3.20 4.40 0.49
C LEU A 42 -4.15 3.63 1.42
N SER A 43 -3.90 3.68 2.72
CA SER A 43 -4.81 3.11 3.73
C SER A 43 -5.07 4.08 4.89
N GLN A 44 -6.21 3.88 5.56
CA GLN A 44 -6.71 4.74 6.62
C GLN A 44 -6.52 4.07 8.00
N GLY A 45 -5.27 3.89 8.41
CA GLY A 45 -4.94 3.33 9.72
C GLY A 45 -5.24 4.28 10.90
N ASP A 46 -4.85 3.86 12.10
CA ASP A 46 -5.26 4.53 13.35
C ASP A 46 -4.27 5.57 13.89
N CYS A 47 -3.28 5.97 13.09
CA CYS A 47 -2.30 6.96 13.54
C CYS A 47 -2.91 8.38 13.60
N LEU A 48 -3.43 8.74 14.78
CA LEU A 48 -4.07 10.03 15.03
C LEU A 48 -3.17 11.22 14.71
N ALA A 49 -1.87 11.12 15.04
CA ALA A 49 -0.91 12.17 14.76
C ALA A 49 -0.85 12.49 13.25
N VAL A 50 -0.76 11.46 12.40
CA VAL A 50 -0.75 11.67 10.94
C VAL A 50 -2.06 12.32 10.48
N LYS A 51 -3.21 11.86 10.96
CA LYS A 51 -4.52 12.44 10.60
C LYS A 51 -4.62 13.91 10.95
N VAL A 52 -4.22 14.29 12.17
CA VAL A 52 -4.29 15.67 12.67
C VAL A 52 -3.32 16.57 11.91
N PHE A 53 -2.05 16.17 11.75
CA PHE A 53 -1.05 17.01 11.10
C PHE A 53 -1.28 17.15 9.59
N SER A 54 -1.68 16.08 8.91
CA SER A 54 -1.91 16.11 7.45
C SER A 54 -3.31 16.60 7.06
N ARG A 55 -4.26 16.67 8.00
CA ARG A 55 -5.69 16.90 7.74
C ARG A 55 -6.27 15.92 6.72
N SER A 56 -5.81 14.68 6.74
CA SER A 56 -6.19 13.60 5.82
C SER A 56 -6.62 12.36 6.60
N SER A 57 -7.54 11.57 6.03
CA SER A 57 -7.88 10.25 6.58
C SER A 57 -6.83 9.18 6.27
N TYR A 58 -6.00 9.39 5.24
CA TYR A 58 -4.93 8.47 4.84
C TYR A 58 -3.73 8.63 5.76
N THR A 59 -3.33 7.54 6.40
CA THR A 59 -2.20 7.53 7.35
C THR A 59 -1.01 6.72 6.86
N HIS A 60 -1.19 5.96 5.80
CA HIS A 60 -0.15 5.12 5.23
C HIS A 60 -0.19 5.17 3.71
N VAL A 61 0.97 5.03 3.09
CA VAL A 61 1.12 4.98 1.63
C VAL A 61 2.23 4.00 1.25
N GLY A 62 1.99 3.23 0.20
CA GLY A 62 2.99 2.41 -0.47
C GLY A 62 3.11 2.76 -1.95
N GLY A 63 4.32 2.74 -2.48
CA GLY A 63 4.60 2.89 -3.90
C GLY A 63 4.58 1.53 -4.60
N VAL A 64 4.00 1.48 -5.80
CA VAL A 64 3.86 0.23 -6.56
C VAL A 64 4.92 0.11 -7.63
N VAL A 65 5.48 -1.09 -7.76
CA VAL A 65 6.31 -1.49 -8.89
C VAL A 65 5.73 -2.75 -9.51
N VAL A 66 5.56 -2.73 -10.83
CA VAL A 66 5.22 -3.91 -11.63
C VAL A 66 6.47 -4.35 -12.38
N ARG A 67 6.96 -5.56 -12.10
CA ARG A 67 8.15 -6.16 -12.71
C ARG A 67 7.80 -7.58 -13.15
N ASP A 68 8.02 -7.91 -14.42
CA ASP A 68 7.80 -9.25 -14.99
C ASP A 68 6.38 -9.83 -14.71
N GLY A 69 5.37 -8.95 -14.65
CA GLY A 69 3.98 -9.33 -14.36
C GLY A 69 3.68 -9.51 -12.86
N GLU A 70 4.68 -9.38 -12.00
CA GLU A 70 4.52 -9.37 -10.55
C GLU A 70 4.37 -7.95 -10.02
N VAL A 71 3.55 -7.79 -8.98
CA VAL A 71 3.27 -6.49 -8.36
C VAL A 71 3.84 -6.47 -6.96
N PHE A 72 4.68 -5.48 -6.70
CA PHE A 72 5.31 -5.24 -5.41
C PHE A 72 4.88 -3.89 -4.87
N VAL A 73 4.69 -3.83 -3.55
CA VAL A 73 4.45 -2.60 -2.82
C VAL A 73 5.67 -2.30 -1.95
N TYR A 74 6.17 -1.09 -2.10
CA TYR A 74 7.25 -0.52 -1.30
C TYR A 74 6.65 0.48 -0.32
N ASP A 75 6.78 0.20 0.96
CA ASP A 75 6.32 1.09 2.03
C ASP A 75 7.37 1.18 3.14
N SER A 76 7.11 2.05 4.13
CA SER A 76 7.94 2.14 5.32
C SER A 76 7.08 1.97 6.55
N MET A 77 7.44 1.02 7.42
CA MET A 77 6.73 0.75 8.65
C MET A 77 7.65 0.83 9.87
N ASN A 78 7.06 1.15 11.03
CA ASN A 78 7.77 1.11 12.30
C ASN A 78 8.36 -0.29 12.55
N GLY A 79 9.56 -0.36 13.10
CA GLY A 79 10.33 -1.59 13.27
C GLY A 79 11.08 -2.01 12.00
N THR A 80 10.36 -2.41 10.96
CA THR A 80 10.96 -2.97 9.72
C THR A 80 11.67 -1.93 8.87
N GLY A 81 11.26 -0.65 8.94
CA GLY A 81 11.75 0.39 8.03
C GLY A 81 11.17 0.23 6.63
N VAL A 82 11.92 0.68 5.62
CA VAL A 82 11.53 0.53 4.22
C VAL A 82 11.66 -0.94 3.79
N ARG A 83 10.61 -1.47 3.17
CA ARG A 83 10.55 -2.87 2.73
C ARG A 83 9.86 -2.98 1.36
N LYS A 84 9.99 -4.17 0.76
CA LYS A 84 9.33 -4.59 -0.47
C LYS A 84 8.47 -5.81 -0.14
N THR A 85 7.20 -5.77 -0.50
CA THR A 85 6.25 -6.86 -0.21
C THR A 85 5.45 -7.20 -1.47
N PRO A 86 5.31 -8.48 -1.84
CA PRO A 86 4.36 -8.90 -2.88
C PRO A 86 2.94 -8.38 -2.58
N LEU A 87 2.18 -8.01 -3.61
CA LEU A 87 0.87 -7.39 -3.44
C LEU A 87 -0.11 -8.23 -2.58
N ASP A 88 -0.14 -9.53 -2.78
CA ASP A 88 -0.99 -10.45 -2.03
C ASP A 88 -0.66 -10.48 -0.53
N GLU A 89 0.63 -10.54 -0.20
CA GLU A 89 1.10 -10.43 1.18
C GLU A 89 0.83 -9.02 1.74
N TYR A 90 1.05 -7.96 0.97
CA TYR A 90 0.80 -6.59 1.39
C TYR A 90 -0.67 -6.38 1.80
N LEU A 91 -1.60 -6.87 0.97
CA LEU A 91 -3.05 -6.76 1.23
C LEU A 91 -3.47 -7.55 2.48
N ARG A 92 -2.86 -8.71 2.73
CA ARG A 92 -3.12 -9.49 3.96
C ARG A 92 -2.68 -8.75 5.23
N LEU A 93 -1.67 -7.90 5.14
CA LEU A 93 -1.13 -7.15 6.27
C LEU A 93 -1.88 -5.84 6.53
N GLN A 94 -2.76 -5.39 5.61
CA GLN A 94 -3.45 -4.11 5.77
C GLN A 94 -4.59 -4.20 6.79
N THR A 95 -4.55 -3.30 7.77
CA THR A 95 -5.64 -3.04 8.70
C THR A 95 -5.84 -1.52 8.81
N PRO A 96 -7.04 -0.98 8.54
CA PRO A 96 -8.23 -1.67 8.01
C PRO A 96 -8.00 -2.19 6.58
N SER A 97 -8.76 -3.22 6.18
CA SER A 97 -8.62 -3.90 4.88
C SER A 97 -9.09 -3.08 3.67
N GLN A 98 -9.46 -1.81 3.87
CA GLN A 98 -9.81 -0.89 2.81
C GLN A 98 -8.58 -0.11 2.35
N ILE A 99 -8.25 -0.25 1.08
CA ILE A 99 -7.20 0.51 0.42
C ILE A 99 -7.78 1.39 -0.68
N HIS A 100 -7.07 2.46 -1.00
CA HIS A 100 -7.36 3.34 -2.12
C HIS A 100 -6.16 3.34 -3.04
N VAL A 101 -6.41 3.30 -4.35
CA VAL A 101 -5.36 3.30 -5.36
C VAL A 101 -5.45 4.60 -6.15
N VAL A 102 -4.30 5.24 -6.34
CA VAL A 102 -4.16 6.38 -7.25
C VAL A 102 -3.04 6.11 -8.24
N HIS A 103 -3.23 6.55 -9.48
CA HIS A 103 -2.31 6.31 -10.57
C HIS A 103 -1.62 7.61 -11.01
N PRO A 104 -0.39 7.52 -11.52
CA PRO A 104 0.20 8.64 -12.22
C PRO A 104 -0.66 9.01 -13.45
N LYS A 105 -0.75 10.31 -13.77
CA LYS A 105 -1.54 10.79 -14.92
C LYS A 105 -1.07 10.22 -16.25
N GLN A 106 0.22 9.91 -16.33
CA GLN A 106 0.87 9.28 -17.46
C GLN A 106 1.70 8.11 -16.93
N PRO A 107 1.64 6.93 -17.57
CA PRO A 107 2.51 5.83 -17.22
C PRO A 107 3.99 6.24 -17.33
N PHE A 108 4.84 5.64 -16.52
CA PHE A 108 6.27 5.84 -16.65
C PHE A 108 6.78 5.26 -17.98
N THR A 109 7.80 5.90 -18.56
CA THR A 109 8.58 5.26 -19.61
C THR A 109 9.34 4.06 -19.01
N PRO A 110 9.82 3.11 -19.82
CA PRO A 110 10.61 1.98 -19.33
C PRO A 110 11.82 2.41 -18.48
N GLU A 111 12.51 3.48 -18.91
CA GLU A 111 13.65 4.05 -18.18
C GLU A 111 13.21 4.67 -16.85
N GLY A 112 12.08 5.39 -16.86
CA GLY A 112 11.50 5.99 -15.65
C GLY A 112 11.04 4.94 -14.64
N ALA A 113 10.43 3.85 -15.09
CA ALA A 113 10.04 2.72 -14.25
C ALA A 113 11.27 2.05 -13.63
N THR A 114 12.33 1.84 -14.42
CA THR A 114 13.60 1.25 -13.96
C THR A 114 14.29 2.16 -12.94
N ALA A 115 14.35 3.47 -13.20
CA ALA A 115 14.95 4.44 -12.29
C ALA A 115 14.15 4.54 -10.97
N TYR A 116 12.82 4.52 -11.05
CA TYR A 116 11.95 4.52 -9.89
C TYR A 116 12.18 3.27 -9.03
N GLU A 117 12.17 2.09 -9.64
CA GLU A 117 12.41 0.84 -8.92
C GLU A 117 13.81 0.79 -8.31
N THR A 118 14.84 1.14 -9.08
CA THR A 118 16.23 1.19 -8.59
C THR A 118 16.37 2.12 -7.38
N HIS A 119 15.70 3.26 -7.42
CA HIS A 119 15.68 4.18 -6.28
C HIS A 119 15.05 3.55 -5.05
N LEU A 120 13.89 2.89 -5.19
CA LEU A 120 13.19 2.22 -4.10
C LEU A 120 13.97 1.04 -3.52
N ASP A 121 14.58 0.20 -4.38
CA ASP A 121 15.46 -0.89 -3.98
C ASP A 121 16.65 -0.35 -3.15
N GLY A 122 17.21 0.78 -3.57
CA GLY A 122 18.27 1.48 -2.81
C GLY A 122 17.85 2.03 -1.44
N GLN A 123 16.54 2.06 -1.13
CA GLN A 123 16.03 2.47 0.19
C GLN A 123 15.76 1.28 1.12
N LEU A 124 15.81 0.02 0.66
CA LEU A 124 15.44 -1.13 1.48
C LEU A 124 16.25 -1.22 2.77
N GLY A 125 15.57 -1.51 3.88
CA GLY A 125 16.16 -1.55 5.22
C GLY A 125 16.44 -0.19 5.85
N ARG A 126 16.22 0.93 5.13
CA ARG A 126 16.32 2.27 5.72
C ARG A 126 15.31 2.39 6.86
N ARG A 127 15.81 2.81 8.04
CA ARG A 127 15.00 2.90 9.25
C ARG A 127 13.83 3.87 9.08
N TYR A 128 12.71 3.54 9.72
CA TYR A 128 11.54 4.41 9.77
C TYR A 128 11.91 5.77 10.38
N ALA A 129 11.61 6.85 9.66
CA ALA A 129 12.12 8.18 10.01
C ALA A 129 11.33 8.86 11.14
N ILE A 130 10.14 8.35 11.49
CA ILE A 130 9.37 8.90 12.61
C ILE A 130 10.06 8.53 13.92
N LYS A 131 10.66 9.54 14.54
CA LYS A 131 11.03 9.50 15.95
C LYS A 131 9.78 9.87 16.74
N HIS A 132 9.26 8.95 17.55
CA HIS A 132 8.17 9.27 18.47
C HIS A 132 8.68 10.34 19.45
N HIS A 133 8.31 11.61 19.24
CA HIS A 133 8.45 12.64 20.26
C HIS A 133 7.31 12.45 21.27
N LEU A 134 7.47 11.45 22.14
CA LEU A 134 6.76 11.42 23.41
C LEU A 134 7.56 12.26 24.39
N THR A 135 7.24 13.55 24.49
CA THR A 135 7.48 14.30 25.72
C THR A 135 6.27 14.02 26.62
N GLY A 136 6.42 13.06 27.52
CA GLY A 136 5.54 12.94 28.68
C GLY A 136 5.85 14.04 29.69
#